data_AF-A0A1M7YEG7-F1
#
_entry.id   AF-A0A1M7YEG7-F1
#
_cell.length_a   1.000
_cell.length_b   1.000
_cell.length_c   1.000
_cell.angle_alpha   90.00
_cell.angle_beta   90.00
_cell.angle_gamma   90.00
#
_symmetry.space_group_name_H-M   'P 1'
#
loop_
_entity.id
_entity.type
_entity.pdbx_description
1 polymer ?
#
loop_
_entity_poly.entity_id
_entity_poly.type
_entity_poly.pdbx_seq_one_letter_code
_entity_poly.pdbx_strand_id
1 'polypeptide(L)'
;MPIIKIYFTKDQINKSNPIFYNELGETASKIFKTPYPNVRIYVNSYENTCNQDDNSAYVEVNIISQKTEQQKKIFLKAISEILWNYFGIEENKVALVYILLMAENCVAGGKFVVEHQKNEFD
;
A
#
# COMPACT_ATOMS: atom_id res chain seq x y z
N MET A 1 -1.78 -10.79 2.18
CA MET A 1 -0.50 -10.29 1.65
C MET A 1 -0.75 -9.01 0.85
N PRO A 2 -0.76 -7.84 1.48
CA PRO A 2 -0.78 -6.57 0.76
C PRO A 2 0.64 -6.24 0.26
N ILE A 3 0.72 -5.79 -1.00
CA ILE A 3 1.92 -5.16 -1.55
C ILE A 3 1.57 -3.70 -1.80
N ILE A 4 2.25 -2.80 -1.10
CA ILE A 4 2.08 -1.36 -1.25
C ILE A 4 3.27 -0.85 -2.04
N LYS A 5 3.01 -0.28 -3.22
CA LYS A 5 4.01 0.43 -4.00
C LYS A 5 3.69 1.92 -3.94
N ILE A 6 4.67 2.72 -3.60
CA ILE A 6 4.58 4.17 -3.59
C ILE A 6 5.55 4.69 -4.63
N TYR A 7 5.08 5.55 -5.51
CA TYR A 7 5.88 6.17 -6.54
C TYR A 7 6.11 7.62 -6.15
N PHE A 8 7.38 7.99 -6.13
CA PHE A 8 7.91 9.24 -5.61
C PHE A 8 8.91 9.84 -6.59
N THR A 9 9.27 11.10 -6.37
CA THR A 9 10.44 11.73 -7.00
C THR A 9 11.71 11.25 -6.31
N LYS A 10 12.86 11.35 -6.98
CA LYS A 10 14.15 10.87 -6.41
C LYS A 10 14.45 11.50 -5.04
N ASP A 11 14.10 12.77 -4.86
CA ASP A 11 14.34 13.48 -3.60
C ASP A 11 13.46 12.96 -2.46
N GLN A 12 12.19 12.65 -2.72
CA GLN A 12 11.29 12.02 -1.75
C GLN A 12 11.77 10.61 -1.36
N ILE A 13 12.29 9.83 -2.33
CA ILE A 13 12.88 8.51 -2.04
C ILE A 13 14.07 8.66 -1.09
N ASN A 14 14.96 9.62 -1.35
CA ASN A 14 16.13 9.87 -0.50
C ASN A 14 15.75 10.33 0.92
N LYS A 15 14.57 10.92 1.10
CA LYS A 15 14.02 11.30 2.41
C LYS A 15 13.30 10.14 3.13
N SER A 16 12.96 9.07 2.40
CA SER A 16 12.32 7.89 2.99
C SER A 16 13.26 7.23 3.98
N ASN A 17 12.74 6.92 5.17
CA ASN A 17 13.54 6.41 6.28
C ASN A 17 12.86 5.20 6.95
N PRO A 18 13.56 4.40 7.77
CA PRO A 18 12.99 3.19 8.38
C PRO A 18 11.72 3.43 9.21
N ILE A 19 11.56 4.60 9.81
CA ILE A 19 10.38 4.94 10.64
C ILE A 19 9.14 5.03 9.74
N PHE A 20 9.26 5.69 8.59
CA PHE A 20 8.20 5.75 7.57
C PHE A 20 7.76 4.35 7.11
N TYR A 21 8.70 3.46 6.79
CA TYR A 21 8.37 2.09 6.36
C TYR A 21 7.65 1.29 7.46
N ASN A 22 8.11 1.41 8.70
CA ASN A 22 7.49 0.72 9.84
C ASN A 22 6.05 1.21 10.08
N GLU A 23 5.85 2.52 10.11
CA GLU A 23 4.52 3.12 10.36
C GLU A 23 3.52 2.74 9.27
N LEU A 24 3.93 2.81 7.99
CA LEU A 24 3.12 2.39 6.86
C LEU A 24 2.78 0.89 6.95
N GLY A 25 3.76 0.06 7.27
CA GLY A 25 3.56 -1.39 7.35
C GLY A 25 2.66 -1.80 8.51
N GLU A 26 2.80 -1.18 9.68
CA GLU A 26 1.91 -1.42 10.82
C GLU A 26 0.48 -0.98 10.54
N THR A 27 0.32 0.20 9.92
CA THR A 27 -0.98 0.74 9.51
C THR A 27 -1.67 -0.20 8.52
N ALA A 28 -0.95 -0.65 7.49
CA ALA A 28 -1.44 -1.60 6.50
C ALA A 28 -1.79 -2.95 7.12
N SER A 29 -0.94 -3.47 8.01
CA SER A 29 -1.14 -4.72 8.75
C SER A 29 -2.47 -4.70 9.53
N LYS A 30 -2.70 -3.63 10.30
CA LYS A 30 -3.93 -3.42 11.07
C LYS A 30 -5.17 -3.33 10.18
N ILE A 31 -5.14 -2.46 9.17
CA ILE A 31 -6.31 -2.19 8.32
C ILE A 31 -6.67 -3.41 7.46
N PHE A 32 -5.68 -4.06 6.86
CA PHE A 32 -5.89 -5.22 5.99
C PHE A 32 -5.95 -6.55 6.74
N LYS A 33 -5.84 -6.52 8.07
CA LYS A 33 -5.85 -7.70 8.96
C LYS A 33 -4.86 -8.77 8.46
N THR A 34 -3.65 -8.33 8.11
CA THR A 34 -2.56 -9.21 7.64
C THR A 34 -1.37 -9.06 8.57
N PRO A 35 -0.70 -10.15 9.01
CA PRO A 35 0.49 -10.03 9.83
C PRO A 35 1.54 -9.12 9.21
N TYR A 36 2.16 -8.26 10.01
CA TYR A 36 3.18 -7.29 9.56
C TYR A 36 4.28 -7.91 8.68
N PRO A 37 4.84 -9.10 8.99
CA PRO A 37 5.86 -9.74 8.13
C PRO A 37 5.39 -10.08 6.72
N ASN A 38 4.07 -10.10 6.48
CA ASN A 38 3.46 -10.38 5.18
C ASN A 38 3.01 -9.13 4.42
N VAL A 39 3.27 -7.93 4.97
CA VAL A 39 3.12 -6.66 4.28
C VAL A 39 4.41 -6.38 3.53
N ARG A 40 4.33 -6.11 2.22
CA ARG A 40 5.48 -5.70 1.42
C ARG A 40 5.34 -4.26 1.02
N ILE A 41 6.39 -3.47 1.20
CA ILE A 41 6.41 -2.05 0.83
C ILE A 41 7.54 -1.85 -0.15
N TYR A 42 7.23 -1.19 -1.26
CA TYR A 42 8.19 -0.76 -2.26
C TYR A 42 8.03 0.74 -2.48
N VAL A 43 9.14 1.46 -2.48
CA VAL A 43 9.18 2.87 -2.85
C VAL A 43 9.98 2.96 -4.15
N ASN A 44 9.34 3.42 -5.21
CA ASN A 44 9.86 3.48 -6.56
C ASN A 44 9.94 4.93 -7.04
N SER A 45 10.82 5.22 -8.01
CA SER A 45 10.80 6.51 -8.69
C SER A 45 9.73 6.54 -9.77
N TYR A 46 9.15 7.71 -10.02
CA TYR A 46 8.46 7.97 -11.29
C TYR A 46 9.43 7.81 -12.45
N GLU A 47 9.33 6.72 -13.21
CA GLU A 47 10.05 6.58 -14.48
C GLU A 47 9.28 7.33 -15.57
N ASN A 48 9.82 8.45 -16.05
CA ASN A 48 9.35 9.18 -17.23
C ASN A 48 7.84 9.50 -17.26
N THR A 49 7.23 9.88 -16.13
CA THR A 49 5.84 10.37 -16.13
C THR A 49 5.80 11.85 -16.54
N CYS A 50 4.83 12.22 -17.38
CA CYS A 50 4.70 13.57 -17.95
C CYS A 50 4.33 14.66 -16.91
N ASN A 51 3.99 14.27 -15.68
CA ASN A 51 3.65 15.15 -14.57
C ASN A 51 4.39 14.65 -13.30
N GLN A 52 5.59 15.15 -13.09
CA GLN A 52 6.32 15.00 -11.82
C GLN A 52 6.00 16.22 -10.95
N ASP A 53 4.82 16.20 -10.33
CA ASP A 53 4.55 17.14 -9.23
C ASP A 53 5.29 16.59 -8.00
N ASP A 54 6.36 17.29 -7.61
CA ASP A 54 7.20 16.99 -6.43
C ASP A 54 6.40 16.95 -5.12
N ASN A 55 5.13 17.35 -5.15
CA ASN A 55 4.19 17.29 -4.04
C ASN A 55 3.02 16.32 -4.27
N SER A 56 3.24 15.23 -5.00
CA SER A 56 2.23 14.20 -5.26
C SER A 56 2.75 12.78 -5.05
N ALA A 57 1.84 11.86 -4.71
CA ALA A 57 2.15 10.44 -4.54
C ALA A 57 1.16 9.58 -5.32
N TYR A 58 1.68 8.63 -6.11
CA TYR A 58 0.88 7.54 -6.63
C TYR A 58 1.11 6.29 -5.77
N VAL A 59 0.03 5.73 -5.24
CA VAL A 59 0.04 4.56 -4.36
C VAL A 59 -0.75 3.44 -5.02
N GLU A 60 -0.08 2.31 -5.23
CA GLU A 60 -0.68 1.07 -5.72
C GLU A 60 -0.73 0.05 -4.58
N VAL A 61 -1.92 -0.47 -4.28
CA VAL A 61 -2.13 -1.48 -3.25
C VAL A 61 -2.61 -2.78 -3.91
N ASN A 62 -1.71 -3.76 -4.04
CA ASN A 62 -2.03 -5.09 -4.54
C ASN A 62 -2.46 -5.99 -3.39
N ILE A 63 -3.64 -6.59 -3.47
CA ILE A 63 -4.23 -7.40 -2.40
C ILE A 63 -4.96 -8.61 -2.95
N ILE A 64 -4.97 -9.72 -2.21
CA ILE A 64 -5.61 -10.96 -2.66
C ILE A 64 -7.12 -10.99 -2.37
N SER A 65 -7.55 -10.38 -1.27
CA SER A 65 -8.96 -10.31 -0.89
C SER A 65 -9.56 -8.98 -1.29
N GLN A 66 -10.80 -8.98 -1.81
CA GLN A 66 -11.56 -7.74 -1.96
C GLN A 66 -11.68 -6.99 -0.63
N LYS A 67 -11.59 -5.67 -0.69
CA LYS A 67 -11.80 -4.79 0.47
C LYS A 67 -13.05 -3.98 0.26
N THR A 68 -13.78 -3.76 1.33
CA THR A 68 -14.96 -2.89 1.28
C THR A 68 -14.53 -1.46 0.96
N GLU A 69 -15.42 -0.68 0.35
CA GLU A 69 -15.16 0.74 0.09
C GLU A 69 -14.81 1.51 1.39
N GLN A 70 -15.39 1.12 2.52
CA GLN A 70 -15.04 1.68 3.82
C GLN A 70 -13.59 1.38 4.22
N GLN A 71 -13.12 0.14 4.05
CA GLN A 71 -11.72 -0.22 4.31
C GLN A 71 -10.76 0.55 3.39
N LYS A 72 -11.14 0.72 2.12
CA LYS A 72 -10.35 1.49 1.15
C LYS A 72 -10.21 2.96 1.57
N LYS A 73 -11.31 3.58 2.02
CA LYS A 73 -11.34 4.96 2.53
C LYS A 73 -10.53 5.13 3.81
N ILE A 74 -10.65 4.19 4.75
CA ILE A 74 -9.85 4.19 5.99
C ILE A 74 -8.36 4.16 5.66
N PHE A 75 -7.96 3.29 4.73
CA PHE A 75 -6.56 3.23 4.29
C PHE A 75 -6.12 4.49 3.55
N LEU A 76 -6.94 5.06 2.66
CA LEU A 76 -6.62 6.33 1.97
C LEU A 76 -6.33 7.45 2.97
N LYS A 77 -7.18 7.60 3.98
CA LYS A 77 -6.98 8.61 5.01
C LYS A 77 -5.68 8.37 5.79
N ALA A 78 -5.48 7.13 6.25
CA ALA A 78 -4.30 6.78 7.04
C ALA A 78 -2.99 6.95 6.25
N ILE A 79 -2.95 6.53 4.98
CA ILE A 79 -1.74 6.72 4.17
C ILE A 79 -1.50 8.18 3.82
N SER A 80 -2.56 8.96 3.60
CA SER A 80 -2.43 10.41 3.34
C SER A 80 -1.88 11.15 4.55
N GLU A 81 -2.31 10.80 5.77
CA GLU A 81 -1.73 11.35 7.01
C GLU A 81 -0.24 11.02 7.15
N ILE A 82 0.17 9.79 6.84
CA ILE A 82 1.59 9.40 6.82
C ILE A 82 2.33 10.21 5.75
N LEU A 83 1.81 10.29 4.52
CA LEU A 83 2.48 11.01 3.44
C LEU A 83 2.62 12.52 3.73
N TRP A 84 1.64 13.12 4.39
CA TRP A 84 1.71 14.48 4.90
C TRP A 84 2.83 14.64 5.93
N ASN A 85 2.86 13.77 6.96
CA ASN A 85 3.81 13.89 8.06
C ASN A 85 5.29 13.77 7.63
N TYR A 86 5.58 12.94 6.62
CA TYR A 86 6.95 12.68 6.19
C TYR A 86 7.38 13.47 4.96
N PHE A 87 6.44 13.82 4.08
CA PHE A 87 6.74 14.42 2.77
C PHE A 87 5.98 15.71 2.48
N GLY A 88 5.02 16.11 3.33
CA GLY A 88 4.20 17.30 3.12
C GLY A 88 3.15 17.16 2.01
N ILE A 89 2.83 15.92 1.61
CA ILE A 89 1.89 15.64 0.52
C ILE A 89 0.46 15.68 1.06
N GLU A 90 -0.36 16.57 0.51
CA GLU A 90 -1.77 16.71 0.87
C GLU A 90 -2.62 15.53 0.35
N GLU A 91 -3.71 15.18 1.05
CA GLU A 91 -4.58 14.04 0.67
C GLU A 91 -5.12 14.13 -0.77
N ASN A 92 -5.49 15.34 -1.23
CA ASN A 92 -5.96 15.60 -2.59
C ASN A 92 -4.87 15.42 -3.68
N LYS A 93 -3.61 15.25 -3.28
CA LYS A 93 -2.45 14.97 -4.15
C LYS A 93 -2.03 13.49 -4.09
N VAL A 94 -2.75 12.66 -3.35
CA VAL A 94 -2.53 11.22 -3.27
C VAL A 94 -3.48 10.50 -4.23
N ALA A 95 -2.91 9.88 -5.26
CA ALA A 95 -3.65 8.98 -6.14
C ALA A 95 -3.52 7.54 -5.63
N LEU A 96 -4.62 6.95 -5.16
CA LEU A 96 -4.64 5.60 -4.61
C LEU A 96 -5.38 4.62 -5.51
N VAL A 97 -4.72 3.54 -5.91
CA VAL A 97 -5.27 2.47 -6.74
C VAL A 97 -5.19 1.14 -6.01
N TYR A 98 -6.26 0.37 -6.08
CA TYR A 98 -6.30 -1.00 -5.58
C TYR A 98 -6.29 -1.98 -6.74
N ILE A 99 -5.41 -2.96 -6.67
CA ILE A 99 -5.33 -4.08 -7.62
C ILE A 99 -5.68 -5.36 -6.87
N LEU A 100 -6.74 -6.03 -7.31
CA LEU A 100 -7.12 -7.34 -6.78
C LEU A 100 -6.27 -8.41 -7.47
N LEU A 101 -5.51 -9.16 -6.68
CA LEU A 101 -4.72 -10.30 -7.10
C LEU A 101 -5.52 -11.58 -6.90
N MET A 102 -5.41 -12.52 -7.84
CA MET A 102 -5.95 -13.87 -7.64
C MET A 102 -5.01 -14.66 -6.74
N ALA A 103 -5.56 -15.30 -5.70
CA ALA A 103 -4.78 -16.02 -4.68
C ALA A 103 -3.90 -17.13 -5.29
N GLU A 104 -4.47 -17.88 -6.23
CA GLU A 104 -3.81 -18.97 -6.98
C GLU A 104 -2.55 -18.52 -7.76
N ASN A 105 -2.46 -17.23 -8.08
CA ASN A 105 -1.32 -16.65 -8.79
C ASN A 105 -0.28 -16.03 -7.84
N CYS A 106 -0.46 -16.16 -6.52
CA CYS A 106 0.40 -15.57 -5.52
C CYS A 106 1.22 -16.62 -4.77
N VAL A 107 2.53 -16.37 -4.63
CA VAL A 107 3.44 -17.20 -3.83
C VAL A 107 4.05 -16.37 -2.70
N ALA A 108 3.94 -16.87 -1.47
CA ALA A 108 4.53 -16.26 -0.28
C ALA A 108 5.25 -17.34 0.54
N GLY A 109 6.50 -17.08 0.96
CA GLY A 109 7.29 -18.04 1.74
C GLY A 109 7.50 -19.38 1.04
N GLY A 110 7.56 -19.39 -0.30
CA GLY A 110 7.72 -20.61 -1.10
C GLY A 110 6.45 -21.46 -1.25
N LYS A 111 5.28 -20.98 -0.82
CA LYS A 111 3.99 -21.68 -0.95
C LYS A 111 2.96 -20.82 -1.66
N PHE A 112 2.04 -21.44 -2.40
CA PHE A 112 0.88 -20.76 -2.95
C PHE A 112 0.00 -20.20 -1.84
N VAL A 113 -0.53 -19.00 -2.05
CA VAL A 113 -1.46 -18.39 -1.12
C VAL A 113 -2.84 -19.00 -1.35
N VAL A 114 -3.39 -19.62 -0.33
CA VAL A 114 -4.77 -20.14 -0.37
C VAL A 114 -5.68 -19.08 0.24
N GLU A 115 -6.75 -18.73 -0.48
CA GLU A 115 -7.80 -17.89 0.09
C GLU A 115 -8.60 -18.75 1.08
N HIS A 116 -8.53 -18.43 2.37
CA HIS A 116 -9.46 -19.01 3.33
C HIS A 116 -10.85 -18.44 3.04
N GLN A 117 -11.59 -19.10 2.15
CA GLN A 117 -13.03 -18.89 2.06
C GLN A 117 -13.59 -19.24 3.44
N LYS A 118 -14.15 -18.25 4.14
CA LYS A 118 -15.06 -18.56 5.23
C LYS A 118 -16.24 -19.29 4.59
N ASN A 119 -16.45 -20.55 4.94
CA ASN A 119 -17.77 -21.14 4.78
C ASN A 119 -18.71 -20.29 5.64
N GLU A 120 -19.59 -19.50 5.04
CA GLU A 120 -20.67 -18.78 5.73
C GLU A 120 -21.84 -19.71 6.10
N PHE A 121 -21.53 -20.96 6.48
CA PHE A 121 -22.50 -21.98 6.89
C PHE A 121 -21.92 -22.89 7.99
N ASP A 122 -21.53 -22.29 9.12
CA ASP A 122 -21.44 -22.97 10.43
C ASP A 122 -22.13 -22.10 11.49
#